data_AF-A0A1W1XMG8-F1
#
_entry.id   AF-A0A1W1XMG8-F1
#
_cell.length_a   1.000
_cell.length_b   1.000
_cell.length_c   1.000
_cell.angle_alpha   90.00
_cell.angle_beta   90.00
_cell.angle_gamma   90.00
#
_symmetry.space_group_name_H-M   'P 1'
#
loop_
_entity.id
_entity.type
_entity.pdbx_description
1 polymer ?
#
loop_
_entity_poly.entity_id
_entity_poly.type
_entity_poly.pdbx_seq_one_letter_code
_entity_poly.pdbx_strand_id
1 'polypeptide(L)'
;MCNIYFYYSIKSYNNADPDITLRGEIIKTTGHNLIIRDSDGYEQIIPMYNIVAIVYDGNYIETSYELKPVYVYYSAKAYDHSKPEIEFNGKVQAINENNIIVTGEQGLIHIISTFPIVAFVHEGGTHYEIK
;
A
#
# COMPACT_ATOMS: atom_id res chain seq x y z
N MET A 1 12.57 -15.90 0.90
CA MET A 1 11.18 -15.58 1.28
C MET A 1 11.16 -14.31 2.06
N CYS A 2 10.18 -13.49 1.75
CA CYS A 2 10.13 -12.09 2.08
C CYS A 2 9.02 -11.86 3.10
N ASN A 3 9.13 -10.80 3.89
CA ASN A 3 8.13 -10.46 4.87
C ASN A 3 7.03 -9.62 4.22
N ILE A 4 5.80 -9.92 4.62
CA ILE A 4 4.58 -9.23 4.22
C ILE A 4 3.97 -8.67 5.51
N TYR A 5 4.00 -7.35 5.65
CA TYR A 5 3.58 -6.60 6.82
C TYR A 5 2.17 -6.05 6.58
N PHE A 6 1.22 -6.39 7.45
CA PHE A 6 -0.17 -5.94 7.34
C PHE A 6 -0.45 -4.87 8.38
N TYR A 7 -1.07 -3.78 7.95
CA TYR A 7 -1.45 -2.66 8.79
C TYR A 7 -2.95 -2.46 8.70
N TYR A 8 -3.65 -2.67 9.82
CA TYR A 8 -5.10 -2.51 9.95
C TYR A 8 -5.49 -1.10 10.37
N SER A 9 -4.52 -0.26 10.73
CA SER A 9 -4.76 1.13 11.10
C SER A 9 -3.69 2.06 10.56
N ILE A 10 -4.07 3.34 10.37
CA ILE A 10 -3.13 4.41 10.04
C ILE A 10 -2.04 4.53 11.12
N LYS A 11 -2.41 4.32 12.40
CA LYS A 11 -1.48 4.39 13.52
C LYS A 11 -0.42 3.29 13.44
N SER A 12 -0.80 2.04 13.18
CA SER A 12 0.15 0.93 13.05
C SER A 12 1.09 1.16 11.87
N TYR A 13 0.56 1.64 10.74
CA TYR A 13 1.37 2.01 9.58
C TYR A 13 2.39 3.11 9.89
N ASN A 14 1.95 4.26 10.42
CA ASN A 14 2.83 5.40 10.70
C ASN A 14 3.90 5.11 11.76
N ASN A 15 3.66 4.13 12.64
CA ASN A 15 4.64 3.69 13.64
C ASN A 15 5.54 2.54 13.17
N ALA A 16 5.36 2.06 11.94
CA ALA A 16 6.02 0.85 11.42
C ALA A 16 5.86 -0.37 12.37
N ASP A 17 4.67 -0.51 12.97
CA ASP A 17 4.32 -1.56 13.94
C ASP A 17 3.22 -2.47 13.33
N PRO A 18 3.60 -3.48 12.52
CA PRO A 18 2.62 -4.26 11.76
C PRO A 18 1.74 -5.12 12.66
N ASP A 19 0.44 -5.11 12.38
CA ASP A 19 -0.56 -5.92 13.11
C ASP A 19 -0.34 -7.43 12.86
N ILE A 20 0.07 -7.78 11.64
CA ILE A 20 0.45 -9.16 11.27
C ILE A 20 1.69 -9.12 10.38
N THR A 21 2.60 -10.07 10.58
CA THR A 21 3.72 -10.34 9.66
C THR A 21 3.62 -11.77 9.15
N LEU A 22 3.54 -11.92 7.83
CA LEU A 22 3.62 -13.23 7.16
C LEU A 22 4.92 -13.34 6.36
N ARG A 23 5.32 -14.57 6.05
CA ARG A 23 6.45 -14.84 5.14
C ARG A 23 5.93 -15.50 3.87
N GLY A 24 6.25 -14.94 2.72
CA GLY A 24 5.74 -15.43 1.45
C GLY A 24 6.21 -14.63 0.26
N GLU A 25 5.60 -14.92 -0.88
CA GLU A 25 5.70 -14.15 -2.11
C GLU A 25 4.31 -13.62 -2.47
N ILE A 26 4.21 -12.32 -2.76
CA ILE A 26 2.97 -11.76 -3.31
C ILE A 26 2.88 -12.14 -4.79
N ILE A 27 1.85 -12.91 -5.16
CA ILE A 27 1.64 -13.35 -6.54
C ILE A 27 0.85 -12.31 -7.34
N LYS A 28 -0.26 -11.82 -6.76
CA LYS A 28 -1.12 -10.80 -7.38
C LYS A 28 -2.15 -10.25 -6.39
N THR A 29 -2.74 -9.12 -6.75
CA THR A 29 -3.98 -8.59 -6.15
C THR A 29 -5.15 -8.90 -7.08
N THR A 30 -6.28 -9.35 -6.55
CA THR A 30 -7.52 -9.61 -7.32
C THR A 30 -8.74 -9.09 -6.56
N GLY A 31 -9.37 -8.04 -7.07
CA GLY A 31 -10.43 -7.37 -6.31
C GLY A 31 -9.86 -6.78 -5.01
N HIS A 32 -10.56 -7.04 -3.90
CA HIS A 32 -10.11 -6.77 -2.53
C HIS A 32 -9.32 -7.93 -1.91
N ASN A 33 -8.67 -8.80 -2.69
CA ASN A 33 -7.91 -9.92 -2.15
C ASN A 33 -6.44 -9.85 -2.56
N LEU A 34 -5.56 -10.21 -1.62
CA LEU A 34 -4.16 -10.50 -1.87
C LEU A 34 -3.97 -12.00 -1.99
N ILE A 35 -3.25 -12.44 -3.02
CA ILE A 35 -2.83 -13.84 -3.14
C ILE A 35 -1.35 -13.94 -2.79
N ILE A 36 -1.05 -14.72 -1.77
CA ILE A 36 0.32 -14.98 -1.31
C ILE A 36 0.66 -16.46 -1.52
N ARG A 37 1.92 -16.77 -1.80
CA ARG A 37 2.45 -18.13 -1.77
C ARG A 37 3.40 -18.31 -0.60
N ASP A 38 3.19 -19.36 0.20
CA ASP A 38 4.04 -19.69 1.34
C ASP A 38 5.26 -20.56 0.96
N SER A 39 6.01 -21.01 1.96
CA SER A 39 7.26 -21.77 1.79
C SER A 39 7.04 -23.14 1.18
N ASP A 40 5.85 -23.68 1.43
CA ASP A 40 5.47 -25.03 1.07
C ASP A 40 4.78 -25.04 -0.30
N GLY A 41 4.62 -23.86 -0.91
CA GLY A 41 4.07 -23.65 -2.24
C GLY A 41 2.55 -23.48 -2.24
N TYR A 42 1.89 -23.42 -1.09
CA TYR A 42 0.44 -23.21 -1.02
C TYR A 42 0.10 -21.75 -1.26
N GLU A 43 -0.96 -21.53 -2.06
CA GLU A 43 -1.52 -20.20 -2.28
C GLU A 43 -2.61 -19.90 -1.25
N GLN A 44 -2.48 -18.76 -0.58
CA GLN A 44 -3.43 -18.27 0.41
C GLN A 44 -4.08 -16.99 -0.11
N ILE A 45 -5.40 -16.90 0.07
CA ILE A 45 -6.21 -15.75 -0.32
C ILE A 45 -6.51 -14.94 0.94
N ILE A 46 -6.03 -13.69 0.98
CA ILE A 46 -6.19 -12.79 2.13
C ILE A 46 -7.13 -11.64 1.74
N PRO A 47 -8.31 -11.54 2.36
CA PRO A 47 -9.21 -10.42 2.16
C PRO A 47 -8.65 -9.11 2.74
N MET A 48 -8.72 -8.03 1.98
CA MET A 48 -8.12 -6.72 2.30
C MET A 48 -9.12 -5.69 2.85
N TYR A 49 -10.39 -6.06 3.07
CA TYR A 49 -11.48 -5.14 3.42
C TYR A 49 -11.24 -4.28 4.68
N ASN A 50 -10.42 -4.74 5.62
CA ASN A 50 -10.07 -4.03 6.86
C ASN A 50 -8.57 -3.70 6.95
N ILE A 51 -7.89 -3.66 5.80
CA ILE A 51 -6.44 -3.47 5.73
C ILE A 51 -6.19 -2.10 5.13
N VAL A 52 -5.54 -1.23 5.91
CA VAL A 52 -5.14 0.10 5.47
C VAL A 52 -4.03 -0.01 4.43
N ALA A 53 -2.99 -0.78 4.75
CA ALA A 53 -1.87 -0.99 3.86
C ALA A 53 -1.20 -2.35 4.10
N ILE A 54 -0.55 -2.85 3.07
CA ILE A 54 0.35 -4.00 3.11
C ILE A 54 1.70 -3.54 2.60
N VAL A 55 2.77 -3.81 3.35
CA VAL A 55 4.14 -3.52 2.93
C VAL A 55 4.89 -4.82 2.69
N TYR A 56 5.59 -4.92 1.56
CA TYR A 56 6.29 -6.11 1.14
C TYR A 56 7.76 -5.81 0.84
N ASP A 57 8.66 -6.57 1.46
CA ASP A 57 10.12 -6.40 1.32
C ASP A 57 10.75 -7.27 0.21
N GLY A 58 9.92 -7.98 -0.56
CA GLY A 58 10.42 -9.03 -1.45
C GLY A 58 10.67 -8.67 -2.89
N ASN A 59 10.58 -7.38 -3.25
CA ASN A 59 10.93 -6.95 -4.60
C ASN A 59 11.80 -5.71 -4.54
N TYR A 60 13.06 -5.92 -4.17
CA TYR A 60 14.10 -4.91 -4.24
C TYR A 60 14.48 -4.70 -5.71
N ILE A 61 13.66 -3.99 -6.45
CA ILE A 61 14.06 -3.49 -7.76
C ILE A 61 14.94 -2.28 -7.46
N GLU A 62 16.27 -2.48 -7.40
CA GLU A 62 17.22 -1.36 -7.43
C GLU A 62 16.99 -0.57 -8.70
N THR A 63 16.20 0.47 -8.56
CA THR A 63 15.89 1.36 -9.64
C THR A 63 16.11 2.74 -9.08
N SER A 64 17.03 3.45 -9.71
CA SER A 64 17.31 4.87 -9.48
C SER A 64 16.12 5.72 -9.96
N TYR A 65 14.93 5.44 -9.43
CA TYR A 65 13.75 6.24 -9.67
C TYR A 65 13.77 7.42 -8.72
N GLU A 66 13.46 8.60 -9.24
CA GLU A 66 13.12 9.73 -8.42
C GLU A 66 11.81 9.42 -7.70
N LEU A 67 11.87 9.23 -6.39
CA LEU A 67 10.69 9.06 -5.55
C LEU A 67 10.05 10.43 -5.33
N LYS A 68 8.73 10.50 -5.39
CA LYS A 68 7.96 11.73 -5.16
C LYS A 68 7.06 11.56 -3.94
N PRO A 69 6.67 12.67 -3.29
CA PRO A 69 5.71 12.60 -2.20
C PRO A 69 4.41 11.91 -2.63
N VAL A 70 3.93 11.05 -1.74
CA VAL A 70 2.64 10.36 -1.81
C VAL A 70 1.87 10.72 -0.56
N TYR A 71 0.64 11.19 -0.76
CA TYR A 71 -0.28 11.59 0.29
C TYR A 71 -1.57 10.79 0.19
N VAL A 72 -1.97 10.15 1.27
CA VAL A 72 -3.22 9.40 1.35
C VAL A 72 -4.14 10.06 2.35
N TYR A 73 -5.36 10.32 1.90
CA TYR A 73 -6.41 10.94 2.69
C TYR A 73 -7.56 9.95 2.90
N TYR A 74 -7.90 9.65 4.15
CA TYR A 74 -9.03 8.77 4.51
C TYR A 74 -10.26 9.56 4.99
N SER A 75 -10.15 10.88 5.08
CA SER A 75 -11.27 11.76 5.44
C SER A 75 -11.26 13.06 4.64
N ALA A 76 -12.46 13.56 4.30
CA ALA A 76 -12.61 14.86 3.63
C ALA A 76 -11.97 15.99 4.46
N LYS A 77 -12.12 15.94 5.79
CA LYS A 77 -11.49 16.90 6.70
C LYS A 77 -9.96 16.92 6.57
N ALA A 78 -9.33 15.76 6.44
CA ALA A 78 -7.88 15.69 6.27
C ALA A 78 -7.45 16.28 4.93
N TYR A 79 -8.20 15.98 3.86
CA TYR A 79 -7.98 16.51 2.53
C TYR A 79 -8.13 18.04 2.47
N ASP A 80 -9.26 18.56 2.96
CA ASP A 80 -9.58 20.01 2.96
C ASP A 80 -8.56 20.85 3.72
N HIS A 81 -7.91 20.26 4.74
CA HIS A 81 -6.87 20.93 5.52
C HIS A 81 -5.44 20.60 5.06
N SER A 82 -5.27 19.83 3.98
CA SER A 82 -3.97 19.36 3.48
C SER A 82 -3.13 18.67 4.57
N LYS A 83 -3.79 17.80 5.36
CA LYS A 83 -3.18 17.02 6.46
C LYS A 83 -3.30 15.53 6.15
N PRO A 84 -2.42 14.96 5.32
CA PRO A 84 -2.50 13.54 4.95
C PRO A 84 -2.41 12.64 6.18
N GLU A 85 -3.18 11.56 6.18
CA GLU A 85 -3.11 10.54 7.24
C GLU A 85 -1.94 9.58 7.03
N ILE A 86 -1.55 9.35 5.77
CA ILE A 86 -0.32 8.63 5.40
C ILE A 86 0.48 9.50 4.41
N GLU A 87 1.77 9.65 4.69
CA GLU A 87 2.72 10.38 3.86
C GLU A 87 4.02 9.58 3.74
N PHE A 88 4.52 9.41 2.50
CA PHE A 88 5.81 8.79 2.22
C PHE A 88 6.30 9.15 0.83
N ASN A 89 7.57 8.92 0.52
CA ASN A 89 8.08 9.05 -0.84
C ASN A 89 7.94 7.73 -1.59
N GLY A 90 7.40 7.78 -2.80
CA GLY A 90 7.23 6.59 -3.61
C GLY A 90 7.06 6.87 -5.09
N LYS A 91 6.90 5.79 -5.86
CA LYS A 91 6.53 5.81 -7.28
C LYS A 91 5.35 4.86 -7.48
N VAL A 92 4.25 5.40 -8.00
CA VAL A 92 3.07 4.59 -8.31
C VAL A 92 3.39 3.63 -9.44
N GLN A 93 3.17 2.33 -9.20
CA GLN A 93 3.32 1.26 -10.18
C GLN A 93 2.00 0.93 -10.86
N ALA A 94 0.91 0.92 -10.09
CA ALA A 94 -0.42 0.63 -10.58
C ALA A 94 -1.49 1.26 -9.68
N ILE A 95 -2.60 1.66 -10.31
CA ILE A 95 -3.84 2.05 -9.62
C ILE A 95 -4.95 1.22 -10.25
N ASN A 96 -5.73 0.53 -9.42
CA ASN A 96 -6.99 -0.08 -9.83
C ASN A 96 -8.11 0.30 -8.84
N GLU A 97 -9.33 -0.14 -9.12
CA GLU A 97 -10.52 0.21 -8.33
C GLU A 97 -10.42 -0.17 -6.84
N ASN A 98 -9.58 -1.16 -6.49
CA ASN A 98 -9.48 -1.71 -5.13
C ASN A 98 -8.14 -1.40 -4.42
N ASN A 99 -7.07 -1.17 -5.18
CA ASN A 99 -5.72 -1.06 -4.63
C ASN A 99 -4.87 -0.05 -5.40
N ILE A 100 -3.98 0.61 -4.65
CA ILE A 100 -2.90 1.45 -5.18
C ILE A 100 -1.57 0.78 -4.80
N ILE A 101 -0.73 0.52 -5.80
CA ILE A 101 0.57 -0.14 -5.61
C ILE A 101 1.67 0.90 -5.83
N VAL A 102 2.48 1.12 -4.80
CA VAL A 102 3.55 2.12 -4.79
C VAL A 102 4.87 1.45 -4.40
N THR A 103 5.92 1.69 -5.16
CA THR A 103 7.29 1.39 -4.70
C THR A 103 7.78 2.56 -3.86
N GLY A 104 8.00 2.32 -2.57
CA GLY A 104 8.50 3.30 -1.62
C GLY A 104 10.02 3.31 -1.51
N GLU A 105 10.49 3.96 -0.45
CA GLU A 105 11.89 3.97 -0.05
C GLU A 105 12.41 2.55 0.22
N GLN A 106 13.71 2.33 0.01
CA GLN A 106 14.35 1.02 0.19
C GLN A 106 13.72 -0.09 -0.67
N GLY A 107 13.04 0.25 -1.77
CA GLY A 107 12.41 -0.73 -2.66
C GLY A 107 11.21 -1.45 -2.06
N LEU A 108 10.68 -1.00 -0.92
CA LEU A 108 9.50 -1.59 -0.31
C LEU A 108 8.27 -1.39 -1.21
N ILE A 109 7.45 -2.41 -1.38
CA ILE A 109 6.18 -2.28 -2.09
C ILE A 109 5.07 -2.01 -1.07
N HIS A 110 4.36 -0.91 -1.26
CA HIS A 110 3.18 -0.52 -0.50
C HIS A 110 1.94 -0.82 -1.35
N ILE A 111 1.06 -1.69 -0.86
CA ILE A 111 -0.25 -1.96 -1.43
C ILE A 111 -1.27 -1.33 -0.50
N ILE A 112 -1.91 -0.26 -0.96
CA ILE A 112 -2.84 0.55 -0.18
C ILE A 112 -4.26 0.24 -0.67
N SER A 113 -5.16 -0.14 0.25
CA SER A 113 -6.57 -0.35 -0.08
C SER A 113 -7.22 0.98 -0.46
N THR A 114 -7.95 1.04 -1.57
CA THR A 114 -8.70 2.24 -1.99
C THR A 114 -9.94 2.49 -1.13
N PHE A 115 -10.36 1.51 -0.33
CA PHE A 115 -11.47 1.67 0.60
C PHE A 115 -10.93 1.76 2.04
N PRO A 116 -11.15 2.86 2.80
CA PRO A 116 -12.00 4.02 2.53
C PRO A 116 -11.21 5.30 2.14
N ILE A 117 -10.32 5.24 1.14
CA ILE A 117 -9.57 6.44 0.70
C ILE A 117 -10.55 7.46 0.12
N VAL A 118 -10.44 8.71 0.58
CA VAL A 118 -11.12 9.88 0.03
C VAL A 118 -10.31 10.47 -1.12
N ALA A 119 -9.00 10.64 -0.92
CA ALA A 119 -8.10 11.14 -1.95
C ALA A 119 -6.71 10.49 -1.87
N PHE A 120 -6.12 10.27 -3.04
CA PHE A 120 -4.72 9.87 -3.17
C PHE A 120 -4.02 10.90 -4.08
N VAL A 121 -2.93 11.48 -3.59
CA VAL A 121 -2.19 12.53 -4.31
C VAL A 121 -0.73 12.09 -4.48
N HIS A 122 -0.24 12.19 -5.72
CA HIS A 122 1.15 11.88 -6.08
C HIS A 122 1.62 12.88 -7.14
N GLU A 123 2.80 13.48 -6.93
CA GLU A 123 3.31 14.54 -7.81
C GLU A 123 3.67 13.99 -9.21
N GLY A 124 3.04 14.53 -10.26
CA GLY A 124 3.23 14.09 -11.65
C GLY A 124 2.16 13.13 -12.22
N GLY A 125 1.10 12.81 -11.45
CA GLY A 125 0.00 11.94 -11.87
C GLY A 125 -1.38 12.40 -11.40
N THR A 126 -2.40 11.87 -12.05
CA THR A 126 -3.83 12.18 -11.95
C THR A 126 -4.34 12.40 -10.53
N HIS A 127 -5.06 13.50 -10.32
CA HIS A 127 -5.87 13.76 -9.14
C HIS A 127 -7.04 12.78 -9.11
N TYR A 128 -7.06 11.85 -8.15
CA TYR A 128 -8.18 10.93 -7.94
C TYR A 128 -8.96 11.33 -6.69
N GLU A 129 -10.08 12.03 -6.91
CA GLU A 129 -11.17 12.12 -5.94
C GLU A 129 -12.07 10.89 -6.11
N ILE A 130 -12.16 10.06 -5.08
CA ILE A 130 -13.15 8.98 -5.03
C ILE A 130 -14.43 9.62 -4.46
N LYS A 131 -15.45 9.77 -5.32
CA LYS A 131 -16.78 10.28 -4.93
C LYS A 131 -17.59 9.26 -4.14
#